data_AF-A0A0Q6XKZ5-F1
#
_entry.id   AF-A0A0Q6XKZ5-F1
#
_cell.length_a   1.000
_cell.length_b   1.000
_cell.length_c   1.000
_cell.angle_alpha   90.00
_cell.angle_beta   90.00
_cell.angle_gamma   90.00
#
_symmetry.space_group_name_H-M   'P 1'
#
loop_
_entity.id
_entity.type
_entity.pdbx_description
1 polymer ?
#
loop_
_entity_poly.entity_id
_entity_poly.type
_entity_poly.pdbx_seq_one_letter_code
_entity_poly.pdbx_strand_id
1 'polypeptide(L)'
;MGSYMMIQFVEGRLCAAFLLVALVAGCGGGGGGGGDTAPEAVPAADYYPLHTGDRRAYESAYSDGTKFRYAIAVGAATTVNGQTGFPEQLQAPNAVQSDSQVLVKTESGVRLIVPGADGTFEMIRLPASVGMAYAQHFSASGEDIDQDQVADVETYDIASTVAGLETVETPAGRFERALHMRHQITVNTRRSTDGVVVTGVFTNDYWFAPGVGMVRQGGLSSDGEGGDIVLLAHKIDGRSTDTTAPRLTNVSPGAGQVAPDGTRIRLQFDEPLMEADVAVSAVTVRDSTGIAVPLSSYSPLANEIALTNLDRWQSGTYTVEVGTGLTDLMGNPVAPFTHTVTIDASRTGVSWTTPLDGDPAATLKSGFRAGFSTLLDSASVPGSVVLREGNTVVATTVTHPGGSSNYLEIAPATALKPLTTYTVTFPTLKDSAGNPVVQLAPWTFTTAATVTASAKVTAAVRRPLAMR
;
A
#
# COMPACT_ATOMS: atom_id res chain seq x y z
N MET A 1 -0.51 22.57 6.91
CA MET A 1 -0.96 22.74 5.51
C MET A 1 0.27 23.16 4.73
N GLY A 2 0.84 22.25 3.94
CA GLY A 2 1.99 22.50 3.07
C GLY A 2 3.35 22.08 3.64
N SER A 3 3.57 20.78 3.86
CA SER A 3 4.92 20.22 4.01
C SER A 3 5.45 19.96 2.59
N TYR A 4 6.27 20.85 2.07
CA TYR A 4 6.65 20.82 0.65
C TYR A 4 7.71 19.75 0.38
N MET A 5 7.44 18.97 -0.67
CA MET A 5 8.18 17.81 -1.18
C MET A 5 9.69 17.99 -1.39
N MET A 6 10.21 19.22 -1.38
CA MET A 6 11.65 19.48 -1.42
C MET A 6 12.33 19.23 -0.05
N ILE A 7 11.55 19.17 1.04
CA ILE A 7 11.97 18.91 2.43
C ILE A 7 11.40 17.58 2.97
N GLN A 8 10.54 16.89 2.20
CA GLN A 8 10.01 15.56 2.56
C GLN A 8 11.09 14.45 2.60
N PHE A 9 12.34 14.74 2.26
CA PHE A 9 13.48 13.85 2.54
C PHE A 9 13.85 13.77 4.03
N VAL A 10 13.21 14.57 4.90
CA VAL A 10 13.45 14.61 6.35
C VAL A 10 12.29 14.01 7.17
N GLU A 11 11.11 13.79 6.57
CA GLU A 11 9.90 13.43 7.35
C GLU A 11 9.62 11.91 7.43
N GLY A 12 10.50 11.09 6.88
CA GLY A 12 10.44 9.62 6.97
C GLY A 12 11.04 9.06 8.26
N ARG A 13 10.64 9.56 9.44
CA ARG A 13 11.05 9.19 10.83
C ARG A 13 12.10 10.09 11.47
N LEU A 14 11.68 11.15 12.14
CA LEU A 14 12.36 11.60 13.35
C LEU A 14 11.35 12.15 14.38
N CYS A 15 10.79 11.24 15.15
CA CYS A 15 10.35 11.53 16.51
C CYS A 15 11.39 10.96 17.48
N ALA A 16 12.00 11.87 18.25
CA ALA A 16 12.76 11.68 19.49
C ALA A 16 14.17 11.04 19.42
N ALA A 17 15.23 11.85 19.62
CA ALA A 17 15.90 12.00 20.94
C ALA A 17 17.30 12.70 20.85
N PHE A 18 17.40 13.88 21.45
CA PHE A 18 18.48 14.48 22.25
C PHE A 18 19.99 14.04 22.16
N LEU A 19 20.81 15.10 21.98
CA LEU A 19 22.03 15.51 22.72
C LEU A 19 23.44 14.88 22.44
N LEU A 20 24.37 15.78 22.07
CA LEU A 20 25.71 16.03 22.64
C LEU A 20 27.01 15.70 21.81
N VAL A 21 27.66 16.79 21.34
CA VAL A 21 29.11 17.14 21.30
C VAL A 21 30.12 16.28 20.52
N ALA A 22 30.78 16.88 19.49
CA ALA A 22 32.18 17.37 19.55
C ALA A 22 32.69 17.92 18.19
N LEU A 23 33.34 19.09 18.26
CA LEU A 23 34.17 19.75 17.24
C LEU A 23 35.31 18.85 16.71
N VAL A 24 35.59 18.89 15.40
CA VAL A 24 36.95 19.14 14.85
C VAL A 24 36.84 19.84 13.49
N ALA A 25 37.53 20.97 13.35
CA ALA A 25 37.76 21.69 12.12
C ALA A 25 38.66 20.90 11.16
N GLY A 26 38.27 20.83 9.89
CA GLY A 26 39.08 20.31 8.79
C GLY A 26 39.09 21.29 7.62
N CYS A 27 39.81 22.40 7.76
CA CYS A 27 40.23 23.22 6.63
C CYS A 27 41.23 22.40 5.80
N GLY A 28 40.81 21.90 4.64
CA GLY A 28 41.63 21.17 3.70
C GLY A 28 41.61 21.84 2.34
N GLY A 29 42.36 22.94 2.19
CA GLY A 29 42.64 23.56 0.90
C GLY A 29 43.75 22.82 0.13
N GLY A 30 43.56 22.73 -1.18
CA GLY A 30 44.57 22.34 -2.19
C GLY A 30 43.85 22.17 -3.52
N GLY A 31 44.09 22.92 -4.60
CA GLY A 31 45.28 23.67 -5.00
C GLY A 31 46.03 22.89 -6.09
N GLY A 32 45.71 23.14 -7.37
CA GLY A 32 46.61 22.82 -8.49
C GLY A 32 45.96 22.31 -9.77
N GLY A 33 46.17 23.02 -10.88
CA GLY A 33 46.09 22.45 -12.22
C GLY A 33 45.27 23.25 -13.24
N GLY A 34 45.68 24.49 -13.53
CA GLY A 34 45.11 25.28 -14.63
C GLY A 34 45.43 24.67 -15.99
N GLY A 35 44.41 24.05 -16.60
CA GLY A 35 44.24 24.03 -18.04
C GLY A 35 43.16 25.06 -18.38
N ASP A 36 43.52 26.13 -19.10
CA ASP A 36 42.61 27.15 -19.61
C ASP A 36 41.70 26.60 -20.73
N THR A 37 40.96 25.54 -20.45
CA THR A 37 39.75 25.26 -21.22
C THR A 37 38.64 26.10 -20.62
N ALA A 38 38.09 27.02 -21.42
CA ALA A 38 36.90 27.76 -21.02
C ALA A 38 35.85 26.77 -20.48
N PRO A 39 35.19 27.07 -19.34
CA PRO A 39 34.24 26.15 -18.73
C PRO A 39 33.18 25.75 -19.76
N GLU A 40 32.88 24.45 -19.85
CA GLU A 40 31.95 23.92 -20.86
C GLU A 40 30.59 24.60 -20.69
N ALA A 41 30.14 25.31 -21.73
CA ALA A 41 28.84 25.97 -21.72
C ALA A 41 27.72 24.92 -21.70
N VAL A 42 26.74 25.11 -20.83
CA VAL A 42 25.52 24.30 -20.82
C VAL A 42 24.72 24.65 -22.09
N PRO A 43 24.36 23.66 -22.93
CA PRO A 43 23.58 23.91 -24.14
C PRO A 43 22.28 24.67 -23.85
N ALA A 44 21.90 25.56 -24.76
CA ALA A 44 20.57 26.15 -24.70
C ALA A 44 19.52 25.07 -25.04
N ALA A 45 18.84 24.58 -24.00
CA ALA A 45 17.78 23.60 -24.12
C ALA A 45 16.75 23.78 -23.00
N ASP A 46 15.57 23.21 -23.19
CA ASP A 46 14.56 23.17 -22.15
C ASP A 46 14.83 22.04 -21.16
N TYR A 47 15.51 22.34 -20.06
CA TYR A 47 15.84 21.35 -19.03
C TYR A 47 14.68 21.03 -18.08
N TYR A 48 13.53 21.71 -18.18
CA TYR A 48 12.36 21.44 -17.35
C TYR A 48 11.09 21.94 -18.07
N PRO A 49 10.55 21.16 -19.03
CA PRO A 49 9.28 21.50 -19.68
C PRO A 49 8.14 21.55 -18.65
N LEU A 50 7.22 22.49 -18.82
CA LEU A 50 6.11 22.75 -17.90
C LEU A 50 4.79 22.93 -18.67
N HIS A 51 4.56 22.10 -19.69
CA HIS A 51 3.29 22.16 -20.40
C HIS A 51 2.19 21.57 -19.53
N THR A 52 1.01 22.20 -19.51
CA THR A 52 -0.13 21.65 -18.79
C THR A 52 -0.45 20.25 -19.29
N GLY A 53 -0.56 19.31 -18.35
CA GLY A 53 -0.78 17.88 -18.62
C GLY A 53 0.49 17.06 -18.76
N ASP A 54 1.68 17.68 -18.72
CA ASP A 54 2.94 16.95 -18.60
C ASP A 54 2.93 16.10 -17.32
N ARG A 55 3.45 14.88 -17.39
CA ARG A 55 3.55 13.94 -16.27
C ARG A 55 4.94 13.31 -16.18
N ARG A 56 5.38 13.02 -14.96
CA ARG A 56 6.63 12.30 -14.67
C ARG A 56 6.39 11.33 -13.52
N ALA A 57 6.63 10.04 -13.72
CA ALA A 57 6.53 9.01 -12.70
C ALA A 57 7.92 8.70 -12.15
N TYR A 58 8.03 8.58 -10.84
CA TYR A 58 9.27 8.36 -10.14
C TYR A 58 9.18 7.16 -9.19
N GLU A 59 10.34 6.58 -8.88
CA GLU A 59 10.54 5.69 -7.73
C GLU A 59 11.55 6.35 -6.78
N SER A 60 11.13 6.62 -5.55
CA SER A 60 12.02 6.92 -4.44
C SER A 60 12.49 5.62 -3.80
N ALA A 61 13.78 5.52 -3.51
CA ALA A 61 14.39 4.46 -2.72
C ALA A 61 15.11 5.10 -1.52
N TYR A 62 14.74 4.68 -0.32
CA TYR A 62 15.32 5.17 0.94
C TYR A 62 16.42 4.23 1.45
N SER A 63 17.28 4.74 2.33
CA SER A 63 18.39 4.00 2.95
C SER A 63 17.95 2.73 3.70
N ASP A 64 16.73 2.69 4.22
CA ASP A 64 16.14 1.53 4.89
C ASP A 64 15.62 0.44 3.92
N GLY A 65 15.77 0.66 2.62
CA GLY A 65 15.31 -0.23 1.55
C GLY A 65 13.85 -0.02 1.14
N THR A 66 13.13 0.89 1.80
CA THR A 66 11.76 1.25 1.42
C THR A 66 11.75 1.89 0.05
N LYS A 67 10.73 1.53 -0.76
CA LYS A 67 10.50 2.11 -2.08
C LYS A 67 9.10 2.68 -2.18
N PHE A 68 8.98 3.81 -2.85
CA PHE A 68 7.73 4.52 -3.05
C PHE A 68 7.63 5.02 -4.48
N ARG A 69 6.47 4.85 -5.12
CA ARG A 69 6.24 5.31 -6.49
C ARG A 69 5.17 6.38 -6.51
N TYR A 70 5.36 7.40 -7.32
CA TYR A 70 4.43 8.51 -7.46
C TYR A 70 4.59 9.17 -8.83
N ALA A 71 3.62 9.99 -9.22
CA ALA A 71 3.68 10.85 -10.37
C ALA A 71 3.66 12.32 -9.96
N ILE A 72 4.28 13.17 -10.76
CA ILE A 72 4.08 14.62 -10.74
C ILE A 72 3.32 14.99 -12.00
N ALA A 73 2.22 15.72 -11.85
CA ALA A 73 1.43 16.26 -12.96
C ALA A 73 1.49 17.79 -12.98
N VAL A 74 1.80 18.36 -14.14
CA VAL A 74 1.80 19.81 -14.35
C VAL A 74 0.39 20.29 -14.63
N GLY A 75 -0.14 21.16 -13.77
CA GLY A 75 -1.47 21.74 -13.89
C GLY A 75 -1.51 22.95 -14.83
N ALA A 76 -2.67 23.61 -14.84
CA ALA A 76 -2.88 24.82 -15.62
C ALA A 76 -2.01 25.97 -15.09
N ALA A 77 -1.44 26.76 -16.00
CA ALA A 77 -0.70 27.96 -15.64
C ALA A 77 -1.57 28.89 -14.77
N THR A 78 -0.96 29.44 -13.73
CA THR A 78 -1.58 30.39 -12.79
C THR A 78 -0.69 31.61 -12.63
N THR A 79 -1.23 32.70 -12.10
CA THR A 79 -0.45 33.89 -11.77
C THR A 79 -0.04 33.83 -10.31
N VAL A 80 1.25 33.81 -10.03
CA VAL A 80 1.80 33.91 -8.67
C VAL A 80 2.79 35.06 -8.62
N ASN A 81 2.56 36.02 -7.72
CA ASN A 81 3.40 37.22 -7.57
C ASN A 81 3.64 37.98 -8.89
N GLY A 82 2.64 38.00 -9.78
CA GLY A 82 2.72 38.66 -11.09
C GLY A 82 3.50 37.89 -12.16
N GLN A 83 3.97 36.68 -11.87
CA GLN A 83 4.61 35.78 -12.82
C GLN A 83 3.70 34.60 -13.18
N THR A 84 3.91 34.03 -14.36
CA THR A 84 3.26 32.77 -14.76
C THR A 84 3.93 31.61 -14.02
N GLY A 85 3.21 31.02 -13.07
CA GLY A 85 3.59 29.82 -12.35
C GLY A 85 2.84 28.59 -12.86
N PHE A 86 3.45 27.43 -12.71
CA PHE A 86 2.90 26.13 -13.10
C PHE A 86 2.82 25.25 -11.86
N PRO A 87 1.62 24.91 -11.40
CA PRO A 87 1.47 24.02 -10.26
C PRO A 87 1.88 22.60 -10.68
N GLU A 88 2.76 21.98 -9.92
CA GLU A 88 3.07 20.56 -10.00
C GLU A 88 2.38 19.86 -8.84
N GLN A 89 1.53 18.88 -9.15
CA GLN A 89 0.82 18.09 -8.16
C GLN A 89 1.49 16.73 -8.02
N LEU A 90 1.93 16.40 -6.81
CA LEU A 90 2.28 15.03 -6.45
C LEU A 90 1.00 14.18 -6.42
N GLN A 91 1.06 13.06 -7.11
CA GLN A 91 0.02 12.06 -7.22
C GLN A 91 0.65 10.73 -6.83
N ALA A 92 0.43 10.33 -5.59
CA ALA A 92 0.96 9.08 -5.10
C ALA A 92 -0.14 8.09 -4.73
N PRO A 93 0.14 6.77 -4.78
CA PRO A 93 -0.72 5.78 -4.17
C PRO A 93 -0.72 5.93 -2.65
N ASN A 94 -1.90 5.94 -2.06
CA ASN A 94 -2.23 6.05 -0.63
C ASN A 94 -2.03 7.44 0.01
N ALA A 95 -1.98 8.50 -0.80
CA ALA A 95 -1.88 9.88 -0.35
C ALA A 95 -3.27 10.53 -0.26
N VAL A 96 -3.69 10.85 0.97
CA VAL A 96 -4.97 11.52 1.27
C VAL A 96 -4.98 12.99 0.77
N GLN A 97 -3.81 13.57 0.49
CA GLN A 97 -3.66 14.90 -0.12
C GLN A 97 -2.60 14.87 -1.21
N SER A 98 -2.90 15.50 -2.34
CA SER A 98 -1.90 15.87 -3.33
C SER A 98 -1.13 17.09 -2.82
N ASP A 99 0.14 16.93 -2.47
CA ASP A 99 1.00 18.09 -2.28
C ASP A 99 1.18 18.79 -3.62
N SER A 100 0.95 20.10 -3.63
CA SER A 100 1.16 20.92 -4.81
C SER A 100 2.32 21.85 -4.59
N GLN A 101 3.25 21.92 -5.52
CA GLN A 101 4.26 22.97 -5.58
C GLN A 101 4.05 23.88 -6.78
N VAL A 102 4.61 25.10 -6.78
CA VAL A 102 4.49 26.00 -7.94
C VAL A 102 5.87 26.35 -8.47
N LEU A 103 6.10 26.02 -9.75
CA LEU A 103 7.32 26.37 -10.45
C LEU A 103 7.10 27.59 -11.34
N VAL A 104 8.05 28.52 -11.31
CA VAL A 104 8.14 29.62 -12.27
C VAL A 104 9.31 29.34 -13.19
N LYS A 105 9.07 29.47 -14.49
CA LYS A 105 10.09 29.29 -15.51
C LYS A 105 10.20 30.53 -16.37
N THR A 106 11.44 30.94 -16.60
CA THR A 106 11.80 32.06 -17.47
C THR A 106 13.02 31.68 -18.29
N GLU A 107 13.50 32.58 -19.16
CA GLU A 107 14.77 32.38 -19.89
C GLU A 107 15.97 32.23 -18.94
N SER A 108 15.90 32.79 -17.72
CA SER A 108 16.98 32.69 -16.74
C SER A 108 16.97 31.39 -15.93
N GLY A 109 16.02 30.47 -16.20
CA GLY A 109 15.93 29.17 -15.55
C GLY A 109 14.61 28.90 -14.83
N VAL A 110 14.66 28.03 -13.82
CA VAL A 110 13.51 27.43 -13.13
C VAL A 110 13.61 27.66 -11.63
N ARG A 111 12.53 28.14 -11.03
CA ARG A 111 12.43 28.45 -9.60
C ARG A 111 11.22 27.79 -8.99
N LEU A 112 11.40 27.22 -7.81
CA LEU A 112 10.33 26.78 -6.94
C LEU A 112 9.88 27.92 -6.03
N ILE A 113 8.58 28.20 -6.03
CA ILE A 113 7.96 29.06 -5.02
C ILE A 113 7.77 28.21 -3.76
N VAL A 114 8.43 28.63 -2.68
CA VAL A 114 8.28 28.03 -1.35
C VAL A 114 7.19 28.82 -0.62
N PRO A 115 6.03 28.23 -0.28
CA PRO A 115 5.00 29.01 0.38
C PRO A 115 5.41 29.45 1.77
N GLY A 116 4.95 30.63 2.16
CA GLY A 116 5.33 31.22 3.43
C GLY A 116 6.79 31.69 3.48
N ALA A 117 7.56 31.50 2.40
CA ALA A 117 8.93 32.01 2.32
C ALA A 117 8.98 33.45 1.82
N ASP A 118 10.03 34.17 2.22
CA ASP A 118 10.39 35.50 1.71
C ASP A 118 11.14 35.47 0.37
N GLY A 119 11.37 34.26 -0.18
CA GLY A 119 12.12 34.02 -1.41
C GLY A 119 11.67 32.77 -2.17
N THR A 120 12.47 32.39 -3.16
CA THR A 120 12.24 31.21 -4.02
C THR A 120 13.51 30.38 -4.09
N PHE A 121 13.36 29.08 -4.28
CA PHE A 121 14.50 28.21 -4.56
C PHE A 121 14.77 28.11 -6.06
N GLU A 122 15.91 28.60 -6.52
CA GLU A 122 16.36 28.50 -7.91
C GLU A 122 16.99 27.14 -8.18
N MET A 123 16.16 26.24 -8.72
CA MET A 123 16.54 24.87 -9.08
C MET A 123 17.53 24.84 -10.24
N ILE A 124 17.29 25.66 -11.27
CA ILE A 124 18.11 25.75 -12.47
C ILE A 124 18.34 27.23 -12.76
N ARG A 125 19.60 27.62 -12.96
CA ARG A 125 19.98 28.95 -13.45
C ARG A 125 20.54 28.85 -14.86
N LEU A 126 20.08 29.70 -15.76
CA LEU A 126 20.53 29.79 -17.15
C LEU A 126 20.82 31.25 -17.54
N PRO A 127 21.71 31.50 -18.53
CA PRO A 127 22.64 30.53 -19.10
C PRO A 127 23.65 30.03 -18.05
N ALA A 128 24.17 28.82 -18.25
CA ALA A 128 25.07 28.17 -17.31
C ALA A 128 26.35 27.66 -17.98
N SER A 129 27.36 27.39 -17.18
CA SER A 129 28.57 26.68 -17.60
C SER A 129 29.00 25.73 -16.49
N VAL A 130 29.63 24.62 -16.84
CA VAL A 130 30.15 23.65 -15.86
C VAL A 130 31.11 24.36 -14.89
N GLY A 131 30.93 24.11 -13.59
CA GLY A 131 31.64 24.79 -12.51
C GLY A 131 31.03 26.12 -12.07
N MET A 132 29.98 26.62 -12.73
CA MET A 132 29.26 27.82 -12.27
C MET A 132 28.68 27.56 -10.88
N ALA A 133 28.99 28.45 -9.93
CA ALA A 133 28.51 28.40 -8.56
C ALA A 133 27.76 29.67 -8.18
N TYR A 134 26.73 29.54 -7.35
CA TYR A 134 25.98 30.66 -6.80
C TYR A 134 25.38 30.32 -5.44
N ALA A 135 25.17 31.33 -4.61
CA ALA A 135 24.51 31.20 -3.33
C ALA A 135 23.07 31.71 -3.39
N GLN A 136 22.21 31.14 -2.56
CA GLN A 136 20.82 31.56 -2.35
C GLN A 136 20.54 31.61 -0.86
N HIS A 137 19.70 32.57 -0.46
CA HIS A 137 19.24 32.71 0.92
C HIS A 137 17.77 33.08 0.94
N PHE A 138 16.99 32.39 1.75
CA PHE A 138 15.59 32.74 2.05
C PHE A 138 15.18 32.20 3.41
N SER A 139 14.14 32.77 3.99
CA SER A 139 13.52 32.34 5.23
C SER A 139 12.10 31.85 4.95
N ALA A 140 11.62 30.87 5.71
CA ALA A 140 10.25 30.38 5.65
C ALA A 140 9.71 30.07 7.06
N SER A 141 8.39 29.99 7.18
CA SER A 141 7.77 29.36 8.35
C SER A 141 8.03 27.86 8.32
N GLY A 142 8.64 27.33 9.38
CA GLY A 142 8.93 25.90 9.55
C GLY A 142 7.83 25.17 10.32
N GLU A 143 8.13 23.92 10.68
CA GLU A 143 7.30 23.16 11.62
C GLU A 143 7.40 23.70 13.04
N ASP A 144 6.41 23.39 13.88
CA ASP A 144 6.44 23.67 15.31
C ASP A 144 7.16 22.51 16.02
N ILE A 145 8.51 22.58 16.09
CA ILE A 145 9.35 21.47 16.58
C ILE A 145 9.25 21.32 18.10
N ASP A 146 9.03 22.42 18.81
CA ASP A 146 8.89 22.42 20.28
C ASP A 146 7.44 22.31 20.78
N GLN A 147 6.48 22.19 19.86
CA GLN A 147 5.06 21.91 20.10
C GLN A 147 4.38 22.99 20.95
N ASP A 148 4.80 24.24 20.79
CA ASP A 148 4.22 25.39 21.51
C ASP A 148 3.05 26.05 20.76
N GLN A 149 2.66 25.47 19.63
CA GLN A 149 1.63 25.94 18.71
C GLN A 149 2.00 27.21 17.94
N VAL A 150 3.28 27.59 17.94
CA VAL A 150 3.85 28.65 17.12
C VAL A 150 4.85 28.03 16.15
N ALA A 151 4.65 28.24 14.86
CA ALA A 151 5.58 27.74 13.85
C ALA A 151 6.98 28.35 14.05
N ASP A 152 8.00 27.51 13.97
CA ASP A 152 9.40 27.94 14.03
C ASP A 152 9.79 28.72 12.77
N VAL A 153 10.94 29.39 12.82
CA VAL A 153 11.49 30.10 11.65
C VAL A 153 12.65 29.29 11.10
N GLU A 154 12.59 28.97 9.81
CA GLU A 154 13.67 28.30 9.09
C GLU A 154 14.38 29.28 8.16
N THR A 155 15.70 29.26 8.18
CA THR A 155 16.53 29.95 7.18
C THR A 155 17.33 28.95 6.37
N TYR A 156 17.37 29.18 5.07
CA TYR A 156 17.98 28.31 4.08
C TYR A 156 19.18 29.01 3.46
N ASP A 157 20.38 28.50 3.71
CA ASP A 157 21.61 28.93 3.04
C ASP A 157 22.04 27.85 2.05
N ILE A 158 22.01 28.17 0.76
CA ILE A 158 22.18 27.17 -0.30
C ILE A 158 23.34 27.55 -1.20
N ALA A 159 24.37 26.72 -1.23
CA ALA A 159 25.43 26.78 -2.24
C ALA A 159 25.08 25.84 -3.40
N SER A 160 24.79 26.42 -4.56
CA SER A 160 24.40 25.70 -5.77
C SER A 160 25.55 25.69 -6.78
N THR A 161 25.79 24.55 -7.43
CA THR A 161 26.86 24.37 -8.40
C THR A 161 26.37 23.58 -9.62
N VAL A 162 26.72 24.03 -10.82
CA VAL A 162 26.59 23.24 -12.05
C VAL A 162 27.74 22.23 -12.06
N ALA A 163 27.49 21.02 -11.58
CA ALA A 163 28.51 20.00 -11.40
C ALA A 163 29.03 19.43 -12.72
N GLY A 164 28.15 19.31 -13.74
CA GLY A 164 28.54 18.77 -15.03
C GLY A 164 27.38 18.50 -15.97
N LEU A 165 27.72 17.91 -17.12
CA LEU A 165 26.77 17.33 -18.07
C LEU A 165 27.06 15.84 -18.17
N GLU A 166 26.09 15.02 -17.77
CA GLU A 166 26.30 13.59 -17.59
C GLU A 166 25.33 12.77 -18.43
N THR A 167 25.69 11.51 -18.71
CA THR A 167 24.72 10.55 -19.24
C THR A 167 24.06 9.85 -18.06
N VAL A 168 22.73 9.87 -18.01
CA VAL A 168 21.95 9.21 -16.96
C VAL A 168 21.06 8.16 -17.59
N GLU A 169 21.06 6.96 -17.03
CA GLU A 169 20.19 5.86 -17.42
C GLU A 169 19.16 5.61 -16.32
N THR A 170 17.89 5.55 -16.71
CA THR A 170 16.77 5.22 -15.83
C THR A 170 15.84 4.25 -16.56
N PRO A 171 14.83 3.68 -15.88
CA PRO A 171 13.81 2.87 -16.55
C PRO A 171 13.08 3.63 -17.69
N ALA A 172 13.00 4.97 -17.61
CA ALA A 172 12.41 5.80 -18.66
C ALA A 172 13.32 5.99 -19.90
N GLY A 173 14.58 5.54 -19.85
CA GLY A 173 15.51 5.59 -20.98
C GLY A 173 16.91 6.10 -20.64
N ARG A 174 17.66 6.40 -21.69
CA ARG A 174 19.03 6.93 -21.61
C ARG A 174 19.05 8.39 -22.02
N PHE A 175 19.50 9.25 -21.11
CA PHE A 175 19.50 10.70 -21.28
C PHE A 175 20.94 11.21 -21.37
N GLU A 176 21.35 11.64 -22.55
CA GLU A 176 22.66 12.24 -22.77
C GLU A 176 22.67 13.70 -22.33
N ARG A 177 23.81 14.15 -21.79
CA ARG A 177 24.06 15.56 -21.42
C ARG A 177 23.00 16.12 -20.46
N ALA A 178 22.54 15.31 -19.51
CA ALA A 178 21.72 15.76 -18.40
C ALA A 178 22.50 16.75 -17.53
N LEU A 179 21.90 17.90 -17.22
CA LEU A 179 22.44 18.94 -16.37
C LEU A 179 22.47 18.45 -14.93
N HIS A 180 23.67 18.23 -14.41
CA HIS A 180 23.90 17.85 -13.01
C HIS A 180 24.03 19.12 -12.16
N MET A 181 23.05 19.36 -11.29
CA MET A 181 23.00 20.44 -10.32
C MET A 181 23.24 19.89 -8.92
N ARG A 182 24.25 20.40 -8.23
CA ARG A 182 24.52 20.11 -6.82
C ARG A 182 24.09 21.27 -5.95
N HIS A 183 23.28 21.02 -4.93
CA HIS A 183 22.91 21.98 -3.91
C HIS A 183 23.38 21.49 -2.54
N GLN A 184 24.25 22.25 -1.89
CA GLN A 184 24.57 22.08 -0.49
C GLN A 184 23.70 23.04 0.30
N ILE A 185 22.80 22.48 1.11
CA ILE A 185 21.74 23.20 1.81
C ILE A 185 22.06 23.16 3.29
N THR A 186 22.16 24.33 3.91
CA THR A 186 22.18 24.47 5.37
C THR A 186 20.82 25.05 5.78
N VAL A 187 20.11 24.31 6.62
CA VAL A 187 18.83 24.76 7.20
C VAL A 187 19.07 25.08 8.67
N ASN A 188 18.75 26.30 9.08
CA ASN A 188 18.78 26.71 10.48
C ASN A 188 17.34 26.92 10.95
N THR A 189 16.86 26.04 11.83
CA THR A 189 15.52 26.15 12.42
C THR A 189 15.65 26.79 13.80
N ARG A 190 15.04 27.97 13.96
CA ARG A 190 15.00 28.71 15.22
C ARG A 190 13.68 28.44 15.93
N ARG A 191 13.78 27.76 17.08
CA ARG A 191 12.64 27.41 17.93
C ARG A 191 11.92 28.63 18.51
N SER A 192 10.59 28.61 18.49
CA SER A 192 9.70 29.68 18.92
C SER A 192 9.79 29.92 20.43
N THR A 193 9.90 28.86 21.25
CA THR A 193 9.84 28.95 22.73
C THR A 193 11.10 29.55 23.36
N ASP A 194 12.28 29.17 22.89
CA ASP A 194 13.56 29.47 23.54
C ASP A 194 14.59 30.12 22.60
N GLY A 195 14.28 30.24 21.31
CA GLY A 195 15.15 30.85 20.31
C GLY A 195 16.38 30.02 19.96
N VAL A 196 16.49 28.78 20.43
CA VAL A 196 17.60 27.89 20.09
C VAL A 196 17.55 27.55 18.61
N VAL A 197 18.72 27.55 17.98
CA VAL A 197 18.87 27.18 16.56
C VAL A 197 19.36 25.75 16.45
N VAL A 198 18.65 24.96 15.67
CA VAL A 198 19.05 23.62 15.23
C VAL A 198 19.48 23.71 13.78
N THR A 199 20.63 23.14 13.44
CA THR A 199 21.19 23.21 12.09
C THR A 199 21.21 21.83 11.45
N GLY A 200 20.64 21.71 10.25
CA GLY A 200 20.76 20.55 9.36
C GLY A 200 21.58 20.89 8.11
N VAL A 201 22.36 19.93 7.61
CA VAL A 201 23.11 20.08 6.35
C VAL A 201 22.81 18.92 5.43
N PHE A 202 22.47 19.25 4.18
CA PHE A 202 22.07 18.29 3.14
C PHE A 202 22.85 18.57 1.86
N THR A 203 23.16 17.51 1.12
CA THR A 203 23.62 17.62 -0.27
C THR A 203 22.58 16.95 -1.16
N ASN A 204 22.02 17.73 -2.09
CA ASN A 204 21.10 17.25 -3.10
C ASN A 204 21.72 17.41 -4.49
N ASP A 205 21.87 16.30 -5.19
CA ASP A 205 22.27 16.24 -6.58
C ASP A 205 21.02 15.98 -7.44
N TYR A 206 20.80 16.81 -8.45
CA TYR A 206 19.71 16.67 -9.42
C TYR A 206 20.28 16.52 -10.81
N TRP A 207 19.71 15.62 -11.61
CA TRP A 207 20.01 15.49 -13.02
C TRP A 207 18.79 15.87 -13.84
N PHE A 208 18.91 16.92 -14.66
CA PHE A 208 17.85 17.40 -15.53
C PHE A 208 18.17 17.07 -16.99
N ALA A 209 17.33 16.29 -17.66
CA ALA A 209 17.51 15.97 -19.06
C ALA A 209 16.80 16.99 -19.98
N PRO A 210 17.44 17.42 -21.09
CA PRO A 210 16.82 18.25 -22.11
C PRO A 210 15.49 17.66 -22.61
N GLY A 211 14.44 18.47 -22.65
CA GLY A 211 13.11 18.08 -23.13
C GLY A 211 12.32 17.18 -22.18
N VAL A 212 12.85 16.87 -20.99
CA VAL A 212 12.20 15.94 -20.05
C VAL A 212 12.00 16.56 -18.68
N GLY A 213 13.02 17.17 -18.08
CA GLY A 213 12.99 17.58 -16.67
C GLY A 213 13.90 16.74 -15.80
N MET A 214 13.59 16.64 -14.51
CA MET A 214 14.36 15.81 -13.58
C MET A 214 14.26 14.34 -13.98
N VAL A 215 15.41 13.69 -14.18
CA VAL A 215 15.50 12.25 -14.46
C VAL A 215 16.03 11.46 -13.27
N ARG A 216 16.81 12.12 -12.40
CA ARG A 216 17.34 11.55 -11.17
C ARG A 216 17.54 12.61 -10.11
N GLN A 217 17.42 12.23 -8.84
CA GLN A 217 17.87 13.00 -7.70
C GLN A 217 18.52 12.09 -6.67
N GLY A 218 19.70 12.46 -6.18
CA GLY A 218 20.34 11.82 -5.03
C GLY A 218 20.41 12.80 -3.87
N GLY A 219 19.99 12.38 -2.68
CA GLY A 219 20.08 13.17 -1.45
C GLY A 219 20.95 12.46 -0.41
N LEU A 220 21.78 13.21 0.30
CA LEU A 220 22.51 12.75 1.47
C LEU A 220 22.48 13.83 2.56
N SER A 221 22.01 13.47 3.76
CA SER A 221 22.10 14.30 4.95
C SER A 221 23.41 14.09 5.70
N SER A 222 23.76 15.03 6.58
CA SER A 222 25.02 15.01 7.33
C SER A 222 25.19 13.81 8.28
N ASP A 223 24.10 13.15 8.66
CA ASP A 223 24.07 11.93 9.46
C ASP A 223 24.19 10.64 8.62
N GLY A 224 24.31 10.77 7.30
CA GLY A 224 24.49 9.65 6.38
C GLY A 224 23.18 8.98 5.94
N GLU A 225 22.02 9.52 6.33
CA GLU A 225 20.76 9.15 5.69
C GLU A 225 20.70 9.72 4.27
N GLY A 226 19.97 9.02 3.40
CA GLY A 226 19.92 9.41 2.00
C GLY A 226 18.85 8.66 1.24
N GLY A 227 18.58 9.14 0.04
CA GLY A 227 17.64 8.54 -0.87
C GLY A 227 18.01 8.82 -2.32
N ASP A 228 17.53 7.96 -3.21
CA ASP A 228 17.64 8.13 -4.65
C ASP A 228 16.23 8.16 -5.25
N ILE A 229 16.00 9.10 -6.16
CA ILE A 229 14.78 9.19 -6.95
C ILE A 229 15.17 9.01 -8.39
N VAL A 230 14.48 8.10 -9.09
CA VAL A 230 14.73 7.83 -10.50
C VAL A 230 13.43 7.93 -11.31
N LEU A 231 13.53 8.49 -12.52
CA LEU A 231 12.40 8.60 -13.44
C LEU A 231 12.05 7.23 -14.03
N LEU A 232 10.83 6.78 -13.80
CA LEU A 232 10.27 5.53 -14.33
C LEU A 232 9.66 5.71 -15.72
N ALA A 233 8.90 6.79 -15.92
CA ALA A 233 8.23 7.12 -17.17
C ALA A 233 7.92 8.61 -17.21
N HIS A 234 7.71 9.16 -18.41
CA HIS A 234 7.25 10.53 -18.58
C HIS A 234 6.27 10.66 -19.74
N LYS A 235 5.40 11.67 -19.64
CA LYS A 235 4.56 12.18 -20.71
C LYS A 235 4.83 13.67 -20.86
N ILE A 236 5.52 14.06 -21.93
CA ILE A 236 5.89 15.45 -22.18
C ILE A 236 5.34 15.87 -23.54
N ASP A 237 4.62 17.00 -23.60
CA ASP A 237 4.00 17.51 -24.83
C ASP A 237 3.18 16.42 -25.54
N GLY A 238 2.38 15.69 -24.76
CA GLY A 238 1.53 14.59 -25.22
C GLY A 238 2.24 13.30 -25.62
N ARG A 239 3.59 13.25 -25.61
CA ARG A 239 4.36 12.03 -25.92
C ARG A 239 4.73 11.29 -24.64
N SER A 240 4.26 10.06 -24.51
CA SER A 240 4.52 9.22 -23.34
C SER A 240 5.52 8.11 -23.64
N THR A 241 6.42 7.85 -22.69
CA THR A 241 7.28 6.64 -22.71
C THR A 241 6.55 5.40 -22.28
N ASP A 242 5.45 5.57 -21.53
CA ASP A 242 4.53 4.50 -21.19
C ASP A 242 3.19 4.72 -21.89
N THR A 243 2.76 3.72 -22.65
CA THR A 243 1.48 3.73 -23.36
C THR A 243 0.67 2.48 -23.05
N THR A 244 1.15 1.65 -22.13
CA THR A 244 0.46 0.46 -21.68
C THR A 244 -0.60 0.89 -20.68
N ALA A 245 -1.79 0.32 -20.78
CA ALA A 245 -2.86 0.58 -19.83
C ALA A 245 -2.91 -0.54 -18.78
N PRO A 246 -3.38 -0.25 -17.55
CA PRO A 246 -3.42 -1.28 -16.51
C PRO A 246 -4.37 -2.38 -16.90
N ARG A 247 -3.95 -3.62 -16.65
CA ARG A 247 -4.71 -4.81 -16.96
C ARG A 247 -5.14 -5.45 -15.65
N LEU A 248 -6.44 -5.72 -15.56
CA LEU A 248 -6.98 -6.51 -14.48
C LEU A 248 -6.40 -7.93 -14.57
N THR A 249 -5.65 -8.33 -13.55
CA THR A 249 -5.02 -9.65 -13.45
C THR A 249 -5.83 -10.61 -12.59
N ASN A 250 -6.58 -10.09 -11.62
CA ASN A 250 -7.42 -10.91 -10.74
C ASN A 250 -8.61 -10.13 -10.16
N VAL A 251 -9.70 -10.85 -9.92
CA VAL A 251 -10.84 -10.39 -9.12
C VAL A 251 -11.14 -11.43 -8.06
N SER A 252 -11.26 -11.00 -6.81
CA SER A 252 -11.71 -11.84 -5.70
C SER A 252 -12.98 -11.25 -5.09
N PRO A 253 -14.07 -12.01 -4.93
CA PRO A 253 -14.24 -13.41 -5.32
C PRO A 253 -14.16 -13.65 -6.83
N GLY A 254 -13.61 -14.81 -7.22
CA GLY A 254 -13.46 -15.18 -8.62
C GLY A 254 -14.79 -15.51 -9.31
N ALA A 255 -14.79 -15.59 -10.63
CA ALA A 255 -16.01 -15.87 -11.40
C ALA A 255 -16.59 -17.23 -11.00
N GLY A 256 -17.90 -17.26 -10.71
CA GLY A 256 -18.60 -18.47 -10.27
C GLY A 256 -18.32 -18.89 -8.82
N GLN A 257 -17.50 -18.15 -8.07
CA GLN A 257 -17.35 -18.38 -6.63
C GLN A 257 -18.51 -17.74 -5.86
N VAL A 258 -18.92 -18.44 -4.80
CA VAL A 258 -19.87 -17.94 -3.80
C VAL A 258 -19.08 -17.46 -2.59
N ALA A 259 -19.35 -16.25 -2.13
CA ALA A 259 -18.65 -15.63 -1.02
C ALA A 259 -19.59 -15.31 0.15
N PRO A 260 -19.07 -15.19 1.37
CA PRO A 260 -19.88 -14.89 2.54
C PRO A 260 -20.28 -13.40 2.57
N ASP A 261 -21.24 -13.06 3.42
CA ASP A 261 -21.75 -11.69 3.56
C ASP A 261 -20.76 -10.67 4.17
N GLY A 262 -19.64 -11.14 4.70
CA GLY A 262 -18.53 -10.33 5.19
C GLY A 262 -17.41 -10.12 4.15
N THR A 263 -17.62 -10.54 2.90
CA THR A 263 -16.56 -10.47 1.88
C THR A 263 -16.21 -9.04 1.48
N ARG A 264 -14.96 -8.84 1.07
CA ARG A 264 -14.50 -7.65 0.36
C ARG A 264 -14.21 -8.03 -1.07
N ILE A 265 -14.66 -7.21 -2.02
CA ILE A 265 -14.32 -7.40 -3.43
C ILE A 265 -12.95 -6.76 -3.65
N ARG A 266 -12.01 -7.50 -4.25
CA ARG A 266 -10.66 -7.04 -4.55
C ARG A 266 -10.39 -7.13 -6.04
N LEU A 267 -9.84 -6.07 -6.61
CA LEU A 267 -9.43 -5.96 -8.00
C LEU A 267 -7.91 -5.79 -8.03
N GLN A 268 -7.21 -6.68 -8.70
CA GLN A 268 -5.75 -6.65 -8.83
C GLN A 268 -5.36 -6.26 -10.25
N PHE A 269 -4.41 -5.34 -10.36
CA PHE A 269 -3.85 -4.86 -11.63
C PHE A 269 -2.37 -5.23 -11.74
N ASP A 270 -1.86 -5.29 -12.97
CA ASP A 270 -0.44 -5.57 -13.27
C ASP A 270 0.49 -4.37 -13.02
N GLU A 271 -0.05 -3.17 -12.86
CA GLU A 271 0.71 -1.95 -12.59
C GLU A 271 0.02 -0.99 -11.61
N PRO A 272 0.77 -0.04 -11.02
CA PRO A 272 0.21 0.98 -10.13
C PRO A 272 -0.86 1.86 -10.79
N LEU A 273 -1.94 2.10 -10.06
CA LEU A 273 -3.02 3.01 -10.42
C LEU A 273 -2.82 4.40 -9.81
N MET A 274 -3.45 5.39 -10.43
CA MET A 274 -3.63 6.72 -9.88
C MET A 274 -4.70 6.69 -8.77
N GLU A 275 -4.32 6.92 -7.51
CA GLU A 275 -5.26 6.81 -6.39
C GLU A 275 -6.36 7.87 -6.41
N ALA A 276 -6.08 9.06 -6.93
CA ALA A 276 -7.10 10.10 -7.13
C ALA A 276 -8.30 9.56 -7.93
N ASP A 277 -8.08 8.57 -8.79
CA ASP A 277 -9.11 7.88 -9.56
C ASP A 277 -9.78 6.72 -8.79
N VAL A 278 -9.09 6.13 -7.79
CA VAL A 278 -9.59 5.03 -6.94
C VAL A 278 -10.65 5.52 -5.95
N ALA A 279 -10.54 6.78 -5.52
CA ALA A 279 -11.50 7.42 -4.61
C ALA A 279 -12.82 7.86 -5.28
N VAL A 280 -12.96 7.67 -6.61
CA VAL A 280 -14.11 8.14 -7.39
C VAL A 280 -14.83 7.00 -8.13
N SER A 281 -16.01 7.32 -8.64
CA SER A 281 -17.05 6.51 -9.30
C SER A 281 -16.61 5.58 -10.46
N ALA A 282 -15.32 5.38 -10.67
CA ALA A 282 -14.78 4.54 -11.73
C ALA A 282 -15.05 3.05 -11.51
N VAL A 283 -15.35 2.64 -10.27
CA VAL A 283 -15.82 1.30 -9.93
C VAL A 283 -17.22 1.37 -9.33
N THR A 284 -18.17 0.67 -9.92
CA THR A 284 -19.54 0.55 -9.39
C THR A 284 -19.89 -0.91 -9.19
N VAL A 285 -20.58 -1.23 -8.09
CA VAL A 285 -21.18 -2.55 -7.91
C VAL A 285 -22.69 -2.39 -7.90
N ARG A 286 -23.39 -3.19 -8.70
CA ARG A 286 -24.85 -3.19 -8.79
C ARG A 286 -25.42 -4.52 -8.33
N ASP A 287 -26.57 -4.49 -7.67
CA ASP A 287 -27.34 -5.70 -7.39
C ASP A 287 -28.06 -6.22 -8.66
N SER A 288 -28.79 -7.33 -8.51
CA SER A 288 -29.54 -7.95 -9.62
C SER A 288 -30.70 -7.10 -10.15
N THR A 289 -31.09 -6.03 -9.44
CA THR A 289 -32.10 -5.06 -9.88
C THR A 289 -31.48 -3.86 -10.61
N GLY A 290 -30.14 -3.80 -10.68
CA GLY A 290 -29.38 -2.71 -11.29
C GLY A 290 -29.10 -1.53 -10.36
N ILE A 291 -29.51 -1.61 -9.09
CA ILE A 291 -29.29 -0.57 -8.09
C ILE A 291 -27.84 -0.62 -7.64
N ALA A 292 -27.19 0.55 -7.57
CA ALA A 292 -25.82 0.67 -7.08
C ALA A 292 -25.75 0.38 -5.57
N VAL A 293 -24.81 -0.46 -5.18
CA VAL A 293 -24.47 -0.75 -3.79
C VAL A 293 -23.61 0.39 -3.25
N PRO A 294 -23.88 0.91 -2.04
CA PRO A 294 -23.01 1.88 -1.40
C PRO A 294 -21.69 1.23 -0.97
N LEU A 295 -20.57 1.74 -1.48
CA LEU A 295 -19.24 1.19 -1.22
C LEU A 295 -18.32 2.24 -0.63
N SER A 296 -17.36 1.80 0.17
CA SER A 296 -16.07 2.44 0.29
C SER A 296 -15.04 1.71 -0.56
N SER A 297 -14.19 2.45 -1.26
CA SER A 297 -13.00 1.95 -1.95
C SER A 297 -11.76 2.45 -1.22
N TYR A 298 -10.71 1.63 -1.22
CA TYR A 298 -9.38 2.05 -0.85
C TYR A 298 -8.34 1.21 -1.59
N SER A 299 -7.13 1.75 -1.75
CA SER A 299 -6.01 1.05 -2.38
C SER A 299 -5.11 0.45 -1.29
N PRO A 300 -5.21 -0.84 -0.91
CA PRO A 300 -4.28 -1.41 0.09
C PRO A 300 -2.84 -1.44 -0.43
N LEU A 301 -2.69 -1.55 -1.74
CA LEU A 301 -1.44 -1.55 -2.49
C LEU A 301 -1.64 -0.65 -3.70
N ALA A 302 -0.54 -0.16 -4.30
CA ALA A 302 -0.62 0.75 -5.43
C ALA A 302 -1.35 0.18 -6.67
N ASN A 303 -1.46 -1.15 -6.78
CA ASN A 303 -2.06 -1.86 -7.91
C ASN A 303 -3.27 -2.72 -7.50
N GLU A 304 -3.89 -2.44 -6.35
CA GLU A 304 -5.06 -3.18 -5.86
C GLU A 304 -6.16 -2.20 -5.43
N ILE A 305 -7.41 -2.48 -5.80
CA ILE A 305 -8.58 -1.79 -5.25
C ILE A 305 -9.35 -2.76 -4.37
N ALA A 306 -9.60 -2.39 -3.12
CA ALA A 306 -10.47 -3.11 -2.21
C ALA A 306 -11.79 -2.34 -2.02
N LEU A 307 -12.90 -3.02 -2.30
CA LEU A 307 -14.25 -2.51 -2.15
C LEU A 307 -14.91 -3.15 -0.92
N THR A 308 -15.42 -2.31 -0.03
CA THR A 308 -16.19 -2.73 1.14
C THR A 308 -17.60 -2.17 0.99
N ASN A 309 -18.60 -3.03 1.12
CA ASN A 309 -19.98 -2.57 1.22
C ASN A 309 -20.14 -1.79 2.53
N LEU A 310 -20.68 -0.56 2.43
CA LEU A 310 -20.97 0.26 3.60
C LEU A 310 -22.15 -0.31 4.40
N ASP A 311 -23.00 -1.06 3.72
CA ASP A 311 -24.02 -1.91 4.31
C ASP A 311 -23.56 -3.37 4.37
N ARG A 312 -24.41 -4.25 4.91
CA ARG A 312 -24.19 -5.69 4.88
C ARG A 312 -24.62 -6.28 3.54
N TRP A 313 -23.76 -7.09 2.91
CA TRP A 313 -24.13 -7.82 1.70
C TRP A 313 -25.35 -8.73 1.94
N GLN A 314 -26.24 -8.80 0.96
CA GLN A 314 -27.39 -9.72 0.96
C GLN A 314 -27.10 -10.90 0.01
N SER A 315 -27.80 -12.02 0.19
CA SER A 315 -27.71 -13.12 -0.76
C SER A 315 -28.15 -12.66 -2.14
N GLY A 316 -27.33 -12.88 -3.16
CA GLY A 316 -27.63 -12.41 -4.51
C GLY A 316 -26.42 -12.42 -5.42
N THR A 317 -26.66 -12.08 -6.69
CA THR A 317 -25.58 -11.84 -7.66
C THR A 317 -25.43 -10.35 -7.86
N TYR A 318 -24.20 -9.88 -7.78
CA TYR A 318 -23.78 -8.50 -7.96
C TYR A 318 -22.90 -8.37 -9.18
N THR A 319 -23.03 -7.26 -9.92
CA THR A 319 -22.20 -6.93 -11.07
C THR A 319 -21.23 -5.83 -10.68
N VAL A 320 -19.94 -6.13 -10.73
CA VAL A 320 -18.84 -5.16 -10.62
C VAL A 320 -18.59 -4.61 -12.02
N GLU A 321 -18.64 -3.29 -12.16
CA GLU A 321 -18.37 -2.56 -13.39
C GLU A 321 -17.20 -1.63 -13.15
N VAL A 322 -16.19 -1.70 -14.00
CA VAL A 322 -15.06 -0.77 -14.00
C VAL A 322 -15.04 -0.03 -15.32
N GLY A 323 -15.07 1.30 -15.23
CA GLY A 323 -15.02 2.19 -16.38
C GLY A 323 -13.61 2.70 -16.69
N THR A 324 -13.51 3.57 -17.69
CA THR A 324 -12.24 4.20 -18.12
C THR A 324 -11.76 5.32 -17.19
N GLY A 325 -12.45 5.55 -16.06
CA GLY A 325 -12.09 6.58 -15.10
C GLY A 325 -10.86 6.23 -14.25
N LEU A 326 -10.47 4.96 -14.20
CA LEU A 326 -9.23 4.52 -13.56
C LEU A 326 -8.07 4.66 -14.55
N THR A 327 -6.99 5.31 -14.15
CA THR A 327 -5.76 5.42 -14.94
C THR A 327 -4.53 4.94 -14.18
N ASP A 328 -3.45 4.64 -14.90
CA ASP A 328 -2.11 4.48 -14.31
C ASP A 328 -1.47 5.84 -13.95
N LEU A 329 -0.23 5.80 -13.49
CA LEU A 329 0.55 7.01 -13.20
C LEU A 329 0.77 7.93 -14.43
N MET A 330 0.73 7.41 -15.65
CA MET A 330 0.89 8.18 -16.91
C MET A 330 -0.43 8.62 -17.55
N GLY A 331 -1.56 8.26 -16.95
CA GLY A 331 -2.90 8.60 -17.41
C GLY A 331 -3.46 7.65 -18.48
N ASN A 332 -2.88 6.46 -18.63
CA ASN A 332 -3.41 5.41 -19.50
C ASN A 332 -4.64 4.78 -18.83
N PRO A 333 -5.83 4.80 -19.47
CA PRO A 333 -7.06 4.34 -18.84
C PRO A 333 -7.19 2.82 -18.87
N VAL A 334 -7.68 2.26 -17.75
CA VAL A 334 -8.09 0.87 -17.65
C VAL A 334 -9.16 0.56 -18.71
N ALA A 335 -9.00 -0.57 -19.39
CA ALA A 335 -10.03 -1.05 -20.31
C ALA A 335 -11.31 -1.42 -19.52
N PRO A 336 -12.51 -1.01 -19.97
CA PRO A 336 -13.74 -1.33 -19.26
C PRO A 336 -13.91 -2.84 -19.08
N PHE A 337 -14.33 -3.25 -17.89
CA PHE A 337 -14.64 -4.66 -17.62
C PHE A 337 -15.85 -4.81 -16.71
N THR A 338 -16.45 -5.99 -16.81
CA THR A 338 -17.57 -6.40 -15.94
C THR A 338 -17.28 -7.76 -15.34
N HIS A 339 -17.59 -7.92 -14.06
CA HIS A 339 -17.43 -9.19 -13.34
C HIS A 339 -18.63 -9.45 -12.44
N THR A 340 -19.04 -10.70 -12.29
CA THR A 340 -20.15 -11.07 -11.40
C THR A 340 -19.64 -11.72 -10.13
N VAL A 341 -20.14 -11.27 -8.98
CA VAL A 341 -19.88 -11.86 -7.66
C VAL A 341 -21.18 -12.39 -7.09
N THR A 342 -21.18 -13.64 -6.61
CA THR A 342 -22.32 -14.21 -5.90
C THR A 342 -22.06 -14.20 -4.41
N ILE A 343 -22.98 -13.61 -3.65
CA ILE A 343 -22.95 -13.61 -2.18
C ILE A 343 -24.00 -14.59 -1.66
N ASP A 344 -23.62 -15.36 -0.64
CA ASP A 344 -24.54 -16.10 0.20
C ASP A 344 -24.45 -15.59 1.64
N ALA A 345 -25.49 -14.87 2.07
CA ALA A 345 -25.67 -14.35 3.43
C ALA A 345 -26.53 -15.27 4.32
N SER A 346 -26.80 -16.50 3.89
CA SER A 346 -27.58 -17.45 4.67
C SER A 346 -26.86 -17.82 5.96
N ARG A 347 -27.63 -17.93 7.05
CA ARG A 347 -27.08 -18.38 8.34
C ARG A 347 -27.11 -19.89 8.38
N THR A 348 -25.95 -20.49 8.62
CA THR A 348 -25.84 -21.93 8.83
C THR A 348 -26.00 -22.26 10.30
N GLY A 349 -26.88 -23.21 10.63
CA GLY A 349 -27.11 -23.67 12.00
C GLY A 349 -27.11 -25.18 12.12
N VAL A 350 -27.01 -25.67 13.36
CA VAL A 350 -27.17 -27.10 13.67
C VAL A 350 -28.64 -27.48 13.48
N SER A 351 -28.93 -28.40 12.56
CA SER A 351 -30.29 -28.85 12.25
C SER A 351 -30.72 -30.06 13.07
N TRP A 352 -29.78 -30.95 13.40
CA TRP A 352 -30.05 -32.15 14.19
C TRP A 352 -28.77 -32.69 14.82
N THR A 353 -28.90 -33.46 15.89
CA THR A 353 -27.79 -34.13 16.57
C THR A 353 -28.16 -35.57 16.91
N THR A 354 -27.15 -36.42 17.06
CA THR A 354 -27.30 -37.80 17.56
C THR A 354 -26.08 -38.12 18.41
N PRO A 355 -26.20 -38.28 19.74
CA PRO A 355 -27.43 -38.20 20.56
C PRO A 355 -28.17 -36.87 20.45
N LEU A 356 -29.47 -36.88 20.78
CA LEU A 356 -30.25 -35.64 20.83
C LEU A 356 -29.65 -34.67 21.84
N ASP A 357 -29.83 -33.38 21.62
CA ASP A 357 -29.45 -32.37 22.60
C ASP A 357 -30.24 -32.56 23.91
N GLY A 358 -29.52 -32.56 25.03
CA GLY A 358 -30.05 -32.84 26.36
C GLY A 358 -30.33 -34.34 26.64
N ASP A 359 -29.89 -35.28 25.80
CA ASP A 359 -30.12 -36.72 26.03
C ASP A 359 -29.52 -37.15 27.39
N PRO A 360 -30.34 -37.62 28.36
CA PRO A 360 -29.87 -37.96 29.70
C PRO A 360 -29.17 -39.34 29.77
N ALA A 361 -29.29 -40.17 28.75
CA ALA A 361 -28.79 -41.56 28.75
C ALA A 361 -28.34 -42.00 27.34
N ALA A 362 -27.51 -41.18 26.71
CA ALA A 362 -27.00 -41.39 25.38
C ALA A 362 -26.26 -42.73 25.24
N THR A 363 -26.74 -43.57 24.30
CA THR A 363 -26.08 -44.82 23.92
C THR A 363 -25.21 -44.59 22.68
N LEU A 364 -23.89 -44.53 22.88
CA LEU A 364 -22.93 -44.28 21.81
C LEU A 364 -22.42 -45.63 21.25
N LYS A 365 -22.91 -46.03 20.07
CA LYS A 365 -22.45 -47.27 19.42
C LYS A 365 -21.12 -47.10 18.69
N SER A 366 -20.86 -45.94 18.09
CA SER A 366 -19.66 -45.69 17.26
C SER A 366 -19.22 -44.22 17.18
N GLY A 367 -19.68 -43.38 18.11
CA GLY A 367 -19.51 -41.92 18.06
C GLY A 367 -20.85 -41.19 18.03
N PHE A 368 -20.82 -39.93 17.63
CA PHE A 368 -21.98 -39.05 17.54
C PHE A 368 -21.95 -38.21 16.26
N ARG A 369 -23.10 -37.64 15.88
CA ARG A 369 -23.28 -36.91 14.62
C ARG A 369 -23.99 -35.58 14.84
N ALA A 370 -23.66 -34.60 14.02
CA ALA A 370 -24.36 -33.34 13.94
C ALA A 370 -24.61 -33.00 12.46
N GLY A 371 -25.86 -32.66 12.13
CA GLY A 371 -26.24 -32.16 10.82
C GLY A 371 -26.50 -30.66 10.85
N PHE A 372 -26.37 -30.02 9.70
CA PHE A 372 -26.41 -28.58 9.50
C PHE A 372 -27.38 -28.20 8.38
N SER A 373 -27.85 -26.96 8.41
CA SER A 373 -28.84 -26.43 7.47
C SER A 373 -28.29 -26.14 6.06
N THR A 374 -26.97 -26.17 5.87
CA THR A 374 -26.28 -25.93 4.60
C THR A 374 -25.10 -26.90 4.43
N LEU A 375 -24.49 -26.93 3.25
CA LEU A 375 -23.27 -27.69 3.00
C LEU A 375 -22.09 -27.08 3.77
N LEU A 376 -21.18 -27.92 4.25
CA LEU A 376 -20.01 -27.48 5.00
C LEU A 376 -18.81 -27.22 4.10
N ASP A 377 -17.99 -26.22 4.45
CA ASP A 377 -16.64 -26.09 3.88
C ASP A 377 -15.74 -27.18 4.46
N SER A 378 -15.35 -28.14 3.61
CA SER A 378 -14.46 -29.24 3.98
C SER A 378 -13.12 -28.78 4.56
N ALA A 379 -12.59 -27.64 4.13
CA ALA A 379 -11.33 -27.11 4.65
C ALA A 379 -11.48 -26.58 6.09
N SER A 380 -12.68 -26.17 6.47
CA SER A 380 -12.99 -25.72 7.83
C SER A 380 -13.22 -26.87 8.83
N VAL A 381 -13.42 -28.11 8.37
CA VAL A 381 -13.79 -29.25 9.23
C VAL A 381 -12.69 -29.67 10.22
N PRO A 382 -11.40 -29.80 9.82
CA PRO A 382 -10.35 -30.22 10.75
C PRO A 382 -10.25 -29.29 11.98
N GLY A 383 -10.39 -29.87 13.18
CA GLY A 383 -10.31 -29.12 14.44
C GLY A 383 -11.53 -28.26 14.77
N SER A 384 -12.61 -28.34 13.98
CA SER A 384 -13.80 -27.52 14.16
C SER A 384 -14.74 -27.94 15.27
N VAL A 385 -14.52 -29.13 15.85
CA VAL A 385 -15.36 -29.70 16.91
C VAL A 385 -14.59 -29.70 18.23
N VAL A 386 -15.20 -29.10 19.24
CA VAL A 386 -14.69 -29.13 20.61
C VAL A 386 -15.65 -29.93 21.49
N LEU A 387 -15.20 -31.08 21.97
CA LEU A 387 -15.92 -31.90 22.95
C LEU A 387 -15.33 -31.63 24.35
N ARG A 388 -16.18 -31.38 25.35
CA ARG A 388 -15.76 -31.11 26.74
C ARG A 388 -16.45 -32.03 27.74
N GLU A 389 -15.68 -32.48 28.73
CA GLU A 389 -16.13 -33.00 30.01
C GLU A 389 -15.97 -31.87 31.05
N GLY A 390 -17.03 -31.13 31.35
CA GLY A 390 -16.93 -29.89 32.12
C GLY A 390 -15.97 -28.90 31.46
N ASN A 391 -14.84 -28.61 32.11
CA ASN A 391 -13.80 -27.70 31.57
C ASN A 391 -12.69 -28.43 30.80
N THR A 392 -12.66 -29.77 30.80
CA THR A 392 -11.61 -30.55 30.17
C THR A 392 -11.99 -30.87 28.72
N VAL A 393 -11.10 -30.57 27.78
CA VAL A 393 -11.29 -30.93 26.36
C VAL A 393 -10.98 -32.41 26.17
N VAL A 394 -11.88 -33.11 25.48
CA VAL A 394 -11.72 -34.50 25.06
C VAL A 394 -11.37 -34.53 23.58
N ALA A 395 -10.27 -35.19 23.24
CA ALA A 395 -9.84 -35.30 21.85
C ALA A 395 -10.88 -36.06 21.02
N THR A 396 -11.16 -35.56 19.81
CA THR A 396 -12.07 -36.19 18.85
C THR A 396 -11.40 -36.33 17.49
N THR A 397 -11.87 -37.32 16.74
CA THR A 397 -11.65 -37.43 15.30
C THR A 397 -12.94 -37.06 14.61
N VAL A 398 -12.85 -36.13 13.67
CA VAL A 398 -14.00 -35.61 12.92
C VAL A 398 -13.84 -36.04 11.48
N THR A 399 -14.89 -36.61 10.92
CA THR A 399 -14.95 -36.95 9.50
C THR A 399 -16.15 -36.27 8.86
N HIS A 400 -15.96 -35.80 7.62
CA HIS A 400 -16.97 -35.18 6.78
C HIS A 400 -17.30 -36.15 5.63
N PRO A 401 -18.35 -36.97 5.75
CA PRO A 401 -18.60 -38.03 4.79
C PRO A 401 -18.85 -37.45 3.39
N GLY A 402 -18.04 -37.84 2.43
CA GLY A 402 -18.21 -37.44 1.03
C GLY A 402 -17.78 -36.00 0.69
N GLY A 403 -17.15 -35.24 1.59
CA GLY A 403 -16.60 -33.90 1.33
C GLY A 403 -17.61 -32.79 0.93
N SER A 404 -18.87 -33.16 0.74
CA SER A 404 -19.98 -32.29 0.31
C SER A 404 -21.28 -32.67 1.02
N SER A 405 -21.20 -33.20 2.25
CA SER A 405 -22.40 -33.42 3.05
C SER A 405 -22.67 -32.22 3.96
N ASN A 406 -23.83 -32.21 4.58
CA ASN A 406 -24.22 -31.22 5.58
C ASN A 406 -24.14 -31.81 6.99
N TYR A 407 -23.29 -32.81 7.23
CA TYR A 407 -23.18 -33.42 8.55
C TYR A 407 -21.76 -33.91 8.84
N LEU A 408 -21.44 -34.00 10.12
CA LEU A 408 -20.16 -34.51 10.62
C LEU A 408 -20.39 -35.81 11.38
N GLU A 409 -19.43 -36.74 11.26
CA GLU A 409 -19.30 -37.87 12.17
C GLU A 409 -18.13 -37.63 13.11
N ILE A 410 -18.38 -37.74 14.40
CA ILE A 410 -17.46 -37.37 15.46
C ILE A 410 -17.24 -38.59 16.34
N ALA A 411 -15.98 -39.03 16.43
CA ALA A 411 -15.58 -40.15 17.26
C ALA A 411 -14.58 -39.68 18.32
N PRO A 412 -14.87 -39.83 19.63
CA PRO A 412 -13.91 -39.49 20.67
C PRO A 412 -12.69 -40.42 20.60
N ALA A 413 -11.51 -39.87 20.85
CA ALA A 413 -10.25 -40.63 20.77
C ALA A 413 -10.10 -41.66 21.89
N THR A 414 -10.76 -41.41 23.03
CA THR A 414 -10.86 -42.32 24.17
C THR A 414 -12.32 -42.62 24.47
N ALA A 415 -12.60 -43.78 25.06
CA ALA A 415 -13.95 -44.08 25.54
C ALA A 415 -14.43 -42.99 26.51
N LEU A 416 -15.67 -42.53 26.32
CA LEU A 416 -16.31 -41.59 27.23
C LEU A 416 -16.67 -42.29 28.53
N LYS A 417 -16.61 -41.56 29.65
CA LYS A 417 -16.98 -42.07 30.96
C LYS A 417 -18.50 -42.31 31.00
N PRO A 418 -18.98 -43.35 31.70
CA PRO A 418 -20.42 -43.57 31.91
C PRO A 418 -21.02 -42.48 32.81
N LEU A 419 -22.33 -42.23 32.69
CA LEU A 419 -23.08 -41.26 33.51
C LEU A 419 -22.43 -39.87 33.57
N THR A 420 -21.79 -39.44 32.48
CA THR A 420 -21.01 -38.21 32.42
C THR A 420 -21.58 -37.29 31.35
N THR A 421 -21.78 -36.02 31.71
CA THR A 421 -22.27 -34.99 30.79
C THR A 421 -21.13 -34.44 29.95
N TYR A 422 -21.37 -34.38 28.65
CA TYR A 422 -20.47 -33.80 27.66
C TYR A 422 -21.13 -32.66 26.92
N THR A 423 -20.32 -31.68 26.53
CA THR A 423 -20.73 -30.52 25.73
C THR A 423 -19.94 -30.47 24.43
N VAL A 424 -20.62 -30.22 23.31
CA VAL A 424 -20.05 -30.13 21.96
C VAL A 424 -20.28 -28.74 21.38
N THR A 425 -19.22 -28.11 20.88
CA THR A 425 -19.30 -26.83 20.16
C THR A 425 -18.57 -26.84 18.82
N PHE A 426 -18.96 -25.91 17.93
CA PHE A 426 -18.43 -25.78 16.56
C PHE A 426 -17.78 -24.40 16.28
N PRO A 427 -16.73 -23.98 17.02
CA PRO A 427 -16.27 -22.59 17.04
C PRO A 427 -15.67 -22.08 15.73
N THR A 428 -15.13 -22.95 14.88
CA THR A 428 -14.44 -22.56 13.63
C THR A 428 -15.07 -23.17 12.38
N LEU A 429 -16.16 -23.91 12.52
CA LEU A 429 -16.84 -24.56 11.40
C LEU A 429 -17.51 -23.51 10.51
N LYS A 430 -17.40 -23.70 9.20
CA LYS A 430 -18.00 -22.82 8.19
C LYS A 430 -18.84 -23.62 7.20
N ASP A 431 -19.82 -22.95 6.60
CA ASP A 431 -20.50 -23.48 5.43
C ASP A 431 -19.66 -23.35 4.15
N SER A 432 -20.15 -23.90 3.05
CA SER A 432 -19.46 -23.91 1.76
C SER A 432 -19.23 -22.52 1.15
N ALA A 433 -19.98 -21.50 1.60
CA ALA A 433 -19.75 -20.11 1.22
C ALA A 433 -18.75 -19.40 2.16
N GLY A 434 -18.32 -20.05 3.24
CA GLY A 434 -17.39 -19.52 4.22
C GLY A 434 -18.06 -18.77 5.38
N ASN A 435 -19.40 -18.78 5.48
CA ASN A 435 -20.08 -18.20 6.65
C ASN A 435 -19.88 -19.09 7.88
N PRO A 436 -19.66 -18.52 9.07
CA PRO A 436 -19.52 -19.30 10.29
C PRO A 436 -20.83 -20.02 10.66
N VAL A 437 -20.72 -21.26 11.14
CA VAL A 437 -21.85 -21.98 11.71
C VAL A 437 -22.26 -21.32 13.03
N VAL A 438 -23.53 -20.93 13.11
CA VAL A 438 -24.14 -20.35 14.29
C VAL A 438 -24.72 -21.46 15.15
N GLN A 439 -24.19 -21.61 16.35
CA GLN A 439 -24.71 -22.50 17.37
C GLN A 439 -25.36 -21.65 18.48
N LEU A 440 -26.70 -21.61 18.50
CA LEU A 440 -27.46 -20.78 19.47
C LEU A 440 -27.30 -21.28 20.92
N ALA A 441 -27.11 -22.59 21.11
CA ALA A 441 -26.83 -23.21 22.40
C ALA A 441 -25.83 -24.37 22.24
N PRO A 442 -24.92 -24.60 23.20
CA PRO A 442 -24.04 -25.76 23.17
C PRO A 442 -24.85 -27.05 23.15
N TRP A 443 -24.44 -28.01 22.30
CA TRP A 443 -25.06 -29.32 22.28
C TRP A 443 -24.55 -30.13 23.47
N THR A 444 -25.45 -30.64 24.31
CA THR A 444 -25.13 -31.41 25.51
C THR A 444 -25.74 -32.80 25.47
N PHE A 445 -25.09 -33.78 26.10
CA PHE A 445 -25.67 -35.10 26.36
C PHE A 445 -24.97 -35.77 27.55
N THR A 446 -25.65 -36.70 28.21
CA THR A 446 -25.11 -37.53 29.30
C THR A 446 -25.04 -38.98 28.85
N THR A 447 -23.87 -39.62 28.99
CA THR A 447 -23.68 -41.02 28.60
C THR A 447 -24.48 -41.98 29.47
N ALA A 448 -24.96 -43.08 28.88
CA ALA A 448 -25.61 -44.15 29.64
C ALA A 448 -24.66 -44.84 30.64
N ALA A 449 -25.24 -45.59 31.58
CA ALA A 449 -24.49 -46.37 32.59
C ALA A 449 -23.56 -47.44 31.99
N THR A 450 -23.82 -47.87 30.75
CA THR A 450 -22.96 -48.78 29.99
C THR A 450 -22.54 -48.10 28.68
N VAL A 451 -21.25 -47.76 28.56
CA VAL A 451 -20.67 -47.26 27.31
C VAL A 451 -20.01 -48.44 26.62
N THR A 452 -20.53 -48.85 25.46
CA THR A 452 -19.91 -49.96 24.71
C THR A 452 -18.71 -49.40 23.95
N ALA A 453 -17.49 -49.75 24.36
CA ALA A 453 -16.28 -49.31 23.67
C ALA A 453 -16.19 -49.94 22.27
N SER A 454 -16.02 -49.12 21.22
CA SER A 454 -15.65 -49.62 19.90
C SER A 454 -14.16 -49.96 19.88
N ALA A 455 -13.83 -51.26 19.86
CA ALA A 455 -12.51 -51.70 19.47
C ALA A 455 -12.34 -51.45 17.96
N LYS A 456 -11.37 -50.61 17.57
CA LYS A 456 -10.87 -50.59 16.19
C LYS A 456 -10.27 -51.98 15.91
N VAL A 457 -10.98 -52.81 15.14
CA VAL A 457 -10.37 -54.01 14.56
C VAL A 457 -9.48 -53.54 13.42
N THR A 458 -8.20 -53.30 13.71
CA THR A 458 -7.16 -53.25 12.69
C THR A 458 -7.02 -54.66 12.14
N ALA A 459 -7.72 -54.97 11.04
CA ALA A 459 -7.55 -56.25 10.35
C ALA A 459 -6.13 -56.30 9.74
N ALA A 460 -5.20 -56.94 10.45
CA ALA A 460 -3.93 -57.33 9.89
C ALA A 460 -4.19 -58.36 8.78
N VAL A 461 -3.92 -57.96 7.53
CA VAL A 461 -3.91 -58.87 6.39
C VAL A 461 -2.79 -59.90 6.60
N ARG A 462 -3.13 -61.07 7.15
CA ARG A 462 -2.25 -62.23 7.07
C ARG A 462 -2.34 -62.78 5.65
N ARG A 463 -1.26 -62.60 4.88
CA ARG A 463 -1.06 -63.34 3.63
C ARG A 463 -1.02 -64.85 3.95
N PRO A 464 -1.76 -65.71 3.25
CA PRO A 464 -1.61 -67.14 3.42
C PRO A 464 -0.26 -67.59 2.84
N LEU A 465 0.42 -68.43 3.63
CA LEU A 465 1.65 -69.11 3.31
C LEU A 465 1.37 -70.13 2.18
N ALA A 466 1.99 -69.98 1.02
CA ALA A 466 1.95 -71.00 -0.03
C ALA A 466 2.82 -72.20 0.42
N MET A 467 2.21 -73.39 0.51
CA MET A 467 2.92 -74.65 0.70
C MET A 467 3.02 -75.37 -0.64
N ARG A 468 4.29 -75.55 -1.06
CA ARG A 468 4.88 -76.47 -2.06
C ARG A 468 4.33 -76.49 -3.48
#